data_AF-A0A7V8BL00-F1
#
_entry.id   AF-A0A7V8BL00-F1
#
_cell.length_a   1.000
_cell.length_b   1.000
_cell.length_c   1.000
_cell.angle_alpha   90.00
_cell.angle_beta   90.00
_cell.angle_gamma   90.00
#
_symmetry.space_group_name_H-M   'P 1'
#
loop_
_entity.id
_entity.type
_entity.pdbx_description
1 polymer ?
#
loop_
_entity_poly.entity_id
_entity_poly.type
_entity_poly.pdbx_seq_one_letter_code
_entity_poly.pdbx_strand_id
1 'polypeptide(L)' 'PAFWQAVSEFRALRQSSGRLAERRREQNEAWMWERIEALLHERFRAQPQVAAALPRLTDDVRAGRVAASVAARRLIDAMN' A
#
# COMPACT_ATOMS: atom_id res chain seq x y z
N PRO A 1 -7.49 -38.42 5.75
CA PRO A 1 -6.49 -38.09 4.70
C PRO A 1 -5.20 -37.52 5.34
N ALA A 2 -4.04 -38.04 4.95
CA ALA A 2 -2.74 -37.67 5.55
C ALA A 2 -2.47 -36.15 5.50
N PHE A 3 -2.95 -35.46 4.47
CA PHE A 3 -2.84 -34.00 4.34
C PHE A 3 -3.44 -33.24 5.53
N TRP A 4 -4.67 -33.55 5.93
CA TRP A 4 -5.34 -32.84 7.02
C TRP A 4 -4.72 -33.12 8.40
N GLN A 5 -4.15 -34.31 8.58
CA GLN A 5 -3.37 -34.62 9.78
C GLN A 5 -2.11 -33.76 9.84
N ALA A 6 -1.36 -33.65 8.74
CA ALA A 6 -0.15 -32.81 8.68
C ALA A 6 -0.46 -31.32 8.91
N VAL A 7 -1.56 -30.79 8.35
CA VAL A 7 -1.99 -29.40 8.61
C VAL A 7 -2.33 -29.18 10.10
N SER A 8 -3.00 -30.15 10.72
CA SER A 8 -3.40 -30.07 12.13
C SER A 8 -2.20 -30.12 13.07
N GLU A 9 -1.24 -31.01 12.78
CA GLU A 9 0.02 -31.13 13.51
C GLU A 9 0.86 -29.86 13.40
N PHE A 10 1.01 -29.31 12.19
CA PHE A 10 1.70 -28.04 11.97
C PHE A 10 1.05 -26.90 12.77
N ARG A 11 -0.28 -26.82 12.77
CA ARG A 11 -1.01 -25.81 13.54
C ARG A 11 -0.76 -25.96 15.04
N ALA A 12 -0.84 -27.16 15.58
CA ALA A 12 -0.60 -27.42 17.00
C ALA A 12 0.82 -27.01 17.43
N LEU A 13 1.85 -27.39 16.63
CA LEU A 13 3.25 -27.01 16.87
C LEU A 13 3.47 -25.48 16.82
N ARG A 14 2.82 -24.78 15.89
CA ARG A 14 2.91 -23.31 15.78
C ARG A 14 2.15 -22.57 16.88
N GLN A 15 1.08 -23.17 17.42
CA GLN A 15 0.33 -22.62 18.54
C GLN A 15 1.09 -22.79 19.86
N SER A 16 1.61 -23.99 20.15
CA SER A 16 2.36 -24.25 21.39
C SER A 16 3.65 -23.43 21.47
N SER A 17 4.27 -23.11 20.33
CA SER A 17 5.46 -22.25 20.25
C SER A 17 5.16 -20.74 20.20
N GLY A 18 3.89 -20.30 20.23
CA GLY A 18 3.51 -18.89 20.13
C GLY A 18 3.70 -18.24 18.74
N ARG A 19 4.43 -18.89 17.83
CA ARG A 19 4.77 -18.39 16.49
C ARG A 19 3.57 -18.16 15.57
N LEU A 20 2.40 -18.73 15.88
CA LEU A 20 1.16 -18.42 15.15
C LEU A 20 0.63 -17.03 15.52
N ALA A 21 0.66 -16.66 16.80
CA ALA A 21 0.18 -15.37 17.28
C ALA A 21 1.10 -14.23 16.80
N GLU A 22 2.41 -14.45 16.84
CA GLU A 22 3.41 -13.51 16.33
C GLU A 22 3.21 -13.22 14.84
N ARG A 23 3.14 -14.26 14.01
CA ARG A 23 2.88 -14.11 12.58
C ARG A 23 1.58 -13.36 12.28
N ARG A 24 0.53 -13.57 13.08
CA ARG A 24 -0.74 -12.84 12.92
C ARG A 24 -0.59 -11.35 13.23
N ARG A 25 0.22 -10.99 14.23
CA ARG A 25 0.51 -9.58 14.54
C ARG A 25 1.25 -8.92 13.37
N GLU A 26 2.30 -9.57 12.87
CA GLU A 26 3.05 -9.09 11.70
C GLU A 26 2.14 -8.93 10.46
N GLN A 27 1.26 -9.89 10.21
CA GLN A 27 0.30 -9.82 9.11
C GLN A 27 -0.69 -8.67 9.28
N ASN A 28 -1.23 -8.48 10.49
CA ASN A 28 -2.15 -7.38 10.76
C ASN A 28 -1.49 -6.02 10.55
N GLU A 29 -0.22 -5.87 10.96
CA GLU A 29 0.54 -4.64 10.76
C GLU A 29 0.81 -4.39 9.27
N ALA A 30 1.26 -5.42 8.53
CA ALA A 30 1.44 -5.33 7.09
C ALA A 30 0.14 -4.94 6.37
N TRP A 31 -0.98 -5.58 6.73
CA TRP A 31 -2.30 -5.27 6.16
C TRP A 31 -2.75 -3.84 6.48
N MET A 32 -2.46 -3.34 7.68
CA MET A 32 -2.77 -1.95 8.04
C MET A 32 -2.03 -0.97 7.12
N TRP A 33 -0.74 -1.19 6.89
CA TRP A 33 0.07 -0.33 6.01
C TRP A 33 -0.38 -0.39 4.55
N GLU A 34 -0.66 -1.59 4.01
CA GLU A 34 -1.24 -1.75 2.67
C GLU A 34 -2.55 -0.95 2.55
N ARG A 35 -3.41 -0.98 3.58
CA ARG A 35 -4.66 -0.23 3.57
C ARG A 35 -4.46 1.29 3.63
N ILE A 36 -3.50 1.76 4.42
CA ILE A 36 -3.13 3.18 4.50
C ILE A 36 -2.66 3.67 3.13
N GLU A 37 -1.75 2.95 2.48
CA GLU A 37 -1.24 3.32 1.15
C GLU A 37 -2.35 3.38 0.10
N ALA A 38 -3.23 2.38 0.07
CA ALA A 38 -4.36 2.35 -0.85
C ALA A 38 -5.30 3.55 -0.64
N LEU A 39 -5.63 3.86 0.62
CA LEU A 39 -6.50 5.00 0.95
C LEU A 39 -5.85 6.35 0.63
N LEU A 40 -4.54 6.49 0.87
CA LEU A 40 -3.81 7.71 0.53
C LEU A 40 -3.80 7.93 -0.98
N HIS A 41 -3.54 6.89 -1.78
CA HIS A 41 -3.59 6.98 -3.24
C HIS A 41 -4.99 7.32 -3.77
N GLU A 42 -6.03 6.69 -3.21
CA GLU A 42 -7.42 6.95 -3.57
C GLU A 42 -7.79 8.42 -3.28
N ARG A 43 -7.53 8.88 -2.05
CA ARG A 43 -7.80 10.26 -1.63
C ARG A 43 -7.04 11.27 -2.46
N PHE A 44 -5.75 11.05 -2.69
CA PHE A 44 -4.91 11.92 -3.50
C PHE A 44 -5.48 12.10 -4.92
N ARG A 45 -5.87 11.00 -5.58
CA ARG A 45 -6.47 11.07 -6.93
C ARG A 45 -7.87 11.66 -6.96
N ALA A 46 -8.64 11.52 -5.88
CA ALA A 46 -9.99 12.06 -5.78
C ALA A 46 -10.03 13.58 -5.54
N GLN A 47 -8.92 14.20 -5.14
CA GLN A 47 -8.86 15.66 -4.95
C GLN A 47 -9.06 16.39 -6.28
N PRO A 48 -10.04 17.31 -6.40
CA PRO A 48 -10.34 17.99 -7.67
C PRO A 48 -9.14 18.71 -8.28
N GLN A 49 -8.34 19.38 -7.45
CA GLN A 49 -7.13 20.11 -7.85
C GLN A 49 -6.06 19.17 -8.42
N VAL A 50 -5.85 18.01 -7.76
CA VAL A 50 -4.93 16.98 -8.22
C VAL A 50 -5.43 16.38 -9.53
N ALA A 51 -6.70 15.98 -9.59
CA ALA A 51 -7.32 15.40 -10.78
C ALA A 51 -7.22 16.33 -12.01
N ALA A 52 -7.40 17.64 -11.81
CA ALA A 52 -7.25 18.64 -12.85
C ALA A 52 -5.79 18.85 -13.31
N ALA A 53 -4.83 18.84 -12.37
CA ALA A 53 -3.42 19.09 -12.67
C ALA A 53 -2.67 17.86 -13.22
N LEU A 54 -3.11 16.65 -12.86
CA LEU A 54 -2.40 15.40 -13.11
C LEU A 54 -2.13 15.11 -14.59
N PRO A 55 -3.08 15.28 -15.54
CA PRO A 55 -2.82 15.00 -16.95
C PRO A 55 -1.69 15.87 -17.52
N ARG A 56 -1.80 17.19 -17.33
CA ARG A 56 -0.80 18.14 -17.85
C ARG A 56 0.58 17.92 -17.25
N LEU A 57 0.68 17.74 -15.93
CA LEU A 57 1.97 17.50 -15.27
C LEU A 57 2.59 16.17 -15.69
N THR A 58 1.78 15.15 -15.96
CA THR A 58 2.26 13.86 -16.49
C THR A 58 2.87 14.05 -17.88
N ASP A 59 2.21 14.81 -18.75
CA ASP A 59 2.71 15.08 -20.10
C ASP A 59 3.96 15.96 -20.09
N ASP A 60 4.02 16.94 -19.19
CA ASP A 60 5.22 17.77 -18.99
C ASP A 60 6.42 16.95 -18.51
N VAL A 61 6.21 15.94 -17.65
CA VAL A 61 7.27 15.01 -17.23
C VAL A 61 7.73 14.15 -18.39
N ARG A 62 6.79 13.54 -19.13
CA ARG A 62 7.10 12.69 -20.29
C ARG A 62 7.87 13.43 -21.37
N ALA A 63 7.54 14.70 -21.58
CA ALA A 63 8.20 15.56 -22.56
C ALA A 63 9.51 16.18 -22.04
N GLY A 64 9.93 15.90 -20.80
CA GLY A 64 11.15 16.47 -20.20
C GLY A 64 11.06 17.96 -19.87
N ARG A 65 9.86 18.55 -19.88
CA ARG A 65 9.65 19.98 -19.54
C ARG A 65 9.70 20.23 -18.04
N VAL A 66 9.44 19.20 -17.23
CA VAL A 66 9.55 19.28 -15.77
C VAL A 66 10.14 17.98 -15.21
N ALA A 67 10.98 18.10 -14.18
CA ALA A 67 11.48 16.92 -13.47
C ALA A 67 10.34 16.21 -12.72
N ALA A 68 10.39 14.87 -12.65
CA ALA A 68 9.38 14.05 -11.98
C ALA A 68 9.19 14.43 -10.50
N SER A 69 10.29 14.72 -9.78
CA SER A 69 10.25 15.15 -8.38
C SER A 69 9.52 16.49 -8.19
N VAL A 70 9.69 17.42 -9.14
CA VAL A 70 9.02 18.73 -9.12
C VAL A 70 7.53 18.57 -9.42
N ALA A 71 7.14 17.75 -10.41
CA ALA A 71 5.74 17.47 -10.69
C ALA A 71 5.04 16.78 -9.50
N ALA A 72 5.70 15.81 -8.86
CA ALA A 72 5.19 15.14 -7.67
C ALA A 72 4.96 16.13 -6.51
N ARG A 73 5.93 17.01 -6.23
CA ARG A 73 5.76 18.07 -5.22
C ARG A 73 4.57 18.97 -5.53
N ARG A 74 4.44 19.45 -6.76
CA ARG A 74 3.32 20.31 -7.19
C ARG A 74 1.96 19.61 -7.00
N LEU A 75 1.86 18.33 -7.29
CA LEU A 75 0.63 17.58 -7.09
C LEU A 75 0.31 17.39 -5.60
N ILE A 76 1.33 17.16 -4.76
CA ILE A 76 1.15 17.09 -3.30
C ILE A 76 0.70 18.46 -2.75
N ASP A 77 1.32 19.55 -3.21
CA ASP A 77 0.96 20.90 -2.77
C ASP A 77 -0.46 21.29 -3.20
N ALA A 78 -0.94 20.77 -4.34
CA ALA A 78 -2.32 20.96 -4.81
C ALA A 78 -3.38 20.20 -4.00
N MET A 79 -2.98 19.24 -3.15
CA MET A 79 -3.88 18.52 -2.24
C MET A 79 -4.12 19.27 -0.91
N ASN A 80 -3.25 20.23 -0.56
CA ASN A 80 -3.30 20.96 0.71
C ASN A 80 -4.34 22.09 0.73
#